data_AF-A0A498IU41-F1
#
_entry.id   AF-A0A498IU41-F1
#
_cell.length_a   1.000
_cell.length_b   1.000
_cell.length_c   1.000
_cell.angle_alpha   90.00
_cell.angle_beta   90.00
_cell.angle_gamma   90.00
#
_symmetry.space_group_name_H-M   'P 1'
#
loop_
_entity.id
_entity.type
_entity.pdbx_description
1 polymer ?
#
loop_
_entity_poly.entity_id
_entity_poly.type
_entity_poly.pdbx_seq_one_letter_code
_entity_poly.pdbx_strand_id
1 'polypeptide(L)'
;MLNLSLISLLVLELVFVLSTTSTTTSGGDHRQFLLPPQALPGCSDHCGNVTIPYPFGMAEGCYRGPEFFINCTSTTPADINVNVHEPSIGPIPLIRAKDSLVRVTNISLDGELHILQPIARKCAYIDGYCRCPNDTLRS
;
A
#
# COMPACT_ATOMS: atom_id res chain seq x y z
N MET A 1 -15.51 -40.07 -57.52
CA MET A 1 -15.53 -40.21 -56.04
C MET A 1 -14.31 -39.58 -55.35
N LEU A 2 -13.13 -39.45 -56.01
CA LEU A 2 -11.97 -38.74 -55.44
C LEU A 2 -12.19 -37.24 -55.17
N ASN A 3 -13.06 -36.57 -55.95
CA ASN A 3 -13.30 -35.13 -55.80
C ASN A 3 -14.03 -34.78 -54.48
N LEU A 4 -14.97 -35.63 -54.05
CA LEU A 4 -15.75 -35.40 -52.82
C LEU A 4 -14.91 -35.63 -51.56
N SER A 5 -13.97 -36.59 -51.61
CA SER A 5 -13.00 -36.82 -50.53
C SER A 5 -11.99 -35.67 -50.42
N LEU A 6 -11.51 -35.12 -51.54
CA LEU A 6 -10.64 -33.93 -51.55
C LEU A 6 -11.35 -32.70 -50.95
N ILE A 7 -12.63 -32.49 -51.29
CA ILE A 7 -13.42 -31.38 -50.74
C ILE A 7 -13.61 -31.54 -49.23
N SER A 8 -13.88 -32.76 -48.75
CA SER A 8 -14.00 -33.04 -47.31
C SER A 8 -12.69 -32.75 -46.54
N LEU A 9 -11.53 -33.05 -47.13
CA LEU A 9 -10.21 -32.73 -46.57
C LEU A 9 -9.96 -31.21 -46.55
N LEU A 10 -10.28 -30.49 -47.63
CA LEU A 10 -10.17 -29.02 -47.70
C LEU A 10 -11.06 -28.31 -46.67
N VAL A 11 -12.28 -28.81 -46.43
CA VAL A 11 -13.22 -28.23 -45.45
C VAL A 11 -12.72 -28.44 -44.02
N LEU A 12 -12.11 -29.59 -43.72
CA LEU A 12 -11.61 -29.90 -42.37
C LEU A 12 -10.45 -28.97 -41.97
N GLU A 13 -9.51 -28.71 -42.87
CA GLU A 13 -8.42 -27.75 -42.65
C GLU A 13 -8.95 -26.33 -42.44
N LEU A 14 -9.96 -25.91 -43.20
CA LEU A 14 -10.58 -24.58 -43.04
C LEU A 14 -11.26 -24.41 -41.66
N VAL A 15 -11.88 -25.47 -41.14
CA VAL A 15 -12.50 -25.48 -39.79
C VAL A 15 -11.45 -25.44 -38.68
N PHE A 16 -10.31 -26.12 -38.87
CA PHE A 16 -9.19 -26.09 -37.93
C PHE A 16 -8.57 -24.68 -37.82
N VAL A 17 -8.41 -23.98 -38.95
CA VAL A 17 -7.92 -22.59 -39.00
C VAL A 17 -8.84 -21.61 -38.28
N LEU A 18 -10.16 -21.84 -38.31
CA LEU A 18 -11.14 -21.01 -37.59
C LEU A 18 -11.17 -21.27 -36.07
N SER A 19 -10.63 -22.40 -35.61
CA SER A 19 -10.65 -22.79 -34.20
C SER A 19 -9.48 -22.20 -33.38
N THR A 20 -8.46 -21.62 -34.03
CA THR A 20 -7.25 -21.13 -33.34
C THR A 20 -7.32 -19.71 -32.78
N THR A 21 -8.46 -19.01 -32.76
CA THR A 21 -8.57 -17.73 -32.03
C THR A 21 -9.00 -17.97 -30.58
N SER A 22 -8.13 -18.63 -29.82
CA SER A 22 -8.00 -18.31 -28.39
C SER A 22 -6.87 -17.28 -28.29
N THR A 23 -7.19 -16.02 -28.50
CA THR A 23 -6.36 -14.92 -28.02
C THR A 23 -6.25 -15.08 -26.50
N THR A 24 -5.15 -15.67 -26.03
CA THR A 24 -4.64 -15.44 -24.69
C THR A 24 -4.06 -14.03 -24.68
N THR A 25 -4.95 -13.04 -24.63
CA THR A 25 -4.57 -11.73 -24.14
C THR A 25 -4.26 -11.95 -22.66
N SER A 26 -2.98 -12.03 -22.30
CA SER A 26 -2.55 -11.71 -20.93
C SER A 26 -2.71 -10.21 -20.71
N GLY A 27 -3.96 -9.75 -20.74
CA GLY A 27 -4.38 -8.48 -20.20
C GLY A 27 -5.11 -8.83 -18.92
N GLY A 28 -4.54 -8.46 -17.77
CA GLY A 28 -5.15 -8.71 -16.47
C GLY A 28 -6.61 -8.25 -16.48
N ASP A 29 -7.49 -9.23 -16.29
CA ASP A 29 -8.91 -9.05 -16.05
C ASP A 29 -9.08 -8.33 -14.71
N HIS A 30 -9.17 -6.99 -14.76
CA HIS A 30 -9.40 -6.15 -13.59
C HIS A 30 -10.90 -6.03 -13.27
N ARG A 31 -11.61 -7.15 -13.19
CA ARG A 31 -12.94 -7.21 -12.57
C ARG A 31 -12.99 -8.20 -11.42
N GLN A 32 -12.22 -7.89 -10.37
CA GLN A 32 -12.70 -7.89 -8.99
C GLN A 32 -11.61 -7.42 -8.02
N PHE A 33 -11.67 -6.15 -7.63
CA PHE A 33 -11.30 -5.73 -6.27
C PHE A 33 -12.20 -4.54 -5.87
N LEU A 34 -13.52 -4.76 -5.92
CA LEU A 34 -14.48 -3.86 -5.27
C LEU A 34 -14.64 -4.22 -3.78
N LEU A 35 -13.87 -5.19 -3.31
CA LEU A 35 -13.81 -5.53 -1.90
C LEU A 35 -12.80 -4.59 -1.25
N PRO A 36 -13.17 -3.84 -0.20
CA PRO A 36 -12.22 -3.01 0.50
C PRO A 36 -11.08 -3.88 1.04
N PRO A 37 -9.85 -3.33 1.11
CA PRO A 37 -8.75 -3.93 1.85
C PRO A 37 -9.24 -4.36 3.24
N GLN A 38 -9.08 -5.63 3.58
CA GLN A 38 -9.61 -6.22 4.81
C GLN A 38 -8.48 -6.81 5.64
N ALA A 39 -8.62 -6.75 6.96
CA ALA A 39 -7.73 -7.44 7.88
C ALA A 39 -7.85 -8.95 7.73
N LEU A 40 -6.86 -9.68 8.25
CA LEU A 40 -6.96 -11.14 8.35
C LEU A 40 -8.15 -11.51 9.25
N PRO A 41 -8.98 -12.50 8.91
CA PRO A 41 -10.14 -12.86 9.73
C PRO A 41 -9.76 -13.13 11.19
N GLY A 42 -10.47 -12.50 12.12
CA GLY A 42 -10.18 -12.58 13.56
C GLY A 42 -9.14 -11.57 14.07
N CYS A 43 -8.57 -10.75 13.19
CA CYS A 43 -7.66 -9.65 13.54
C CYS A 43 -8.38 -8.30 13.55
N SER A 44 -7.89 -7.38 14.37
CA SER A 44 -8.39 -6.01 14.37
C SER A 44 -7.94 -5.27 13.09
N ASP A 45 -8.87 -4.53 12.51
CA ASP A 45 -8.77 -3.85 11.23
C ASP A 45 -8.59 -2.33 11.35
N HIS A 46 -8.52 -1.78 12.57
CA HIS A 46 -8.40 -0.34 12.78
C HIS A 46 -7.44 0.05 13.92
N CYS A 47 -6.68 1.12 13.68
CA CYS A 47 -5.91 1.83 14.71
C CYS A 47 -6.22 3.33 14.61
N GLY A 48 -6.98 3.86 15.58
CA GLY A 48 -7.51 5.22 15.50
C GLY A 48 -8.42 5.36 14.28
N ASN A 49 -8.11 6.29 13.38
CA ASN A 49 -8.85 6.50 12.14
C ASN A 49 -8.24 5.79 10.90
N VAL A 50 -7.27 4.90 11.11
CA VAL A 50 -6.56 4.23 10.01
C VAL A 50 -7.02 2.77 9.91
N THR A 51 -7.34 2.34 8.69
CA THR A 51 -7.68 0.94 8.37
C THR A 51 -6.40 0.13 8.14
N ILE A 52 -6.33 -1.07 8.70
CA ILE A 52 -5.16 -1.96 8.73
C ILE A 52 -5.51 -3.26 7.97
N PRO A 53 -5.33 -3.31 6.64
CA PRO A 53 -5.59 -4.51 5.87
C PRO A 53 -4.43 -5.50 5.94
N TYR A 54 -4.69 -6.78 5.69
CA TYR A 54 -3.62 -7.75 5.45
C TYR A 54 -2.82 -7.32 4.20
N PRO A 55 -1.47 -7.35 4.21
CA PRO A 55 -0.56 -8.10 5.09
C PRO A 55 -0.19 -7.42 6.43
N PHE A 56 -0.75 -6.26 6.76
CA PHE A 56 -0.48 -5.53 8.00
C PHE A 56 -1.31 -6.04 9.17
N GLY A 57 -0.81 -5.81 10.38
CA GLY A 57 -1.50 -6.21 11.60
C GLY A 57 -0.81 -5.74 12.88
N MET A 58 -1.54 -5.83 13.99
CA MET A 58 -1.10 -5.31 15.30
C MET A 58 -0.80 -6.43 16.32
N ALA A 59 -1.00 -7.69 15.94
CA ALA A 59 -0.81 -8.84 16.81
C ALA A 59 -0.09 -9.97 16.06
N GLU A 60 0.59 -10.85 16.80
CA GLU A 60 1.20 -12.04 16.23
C GLU A 60 0.16 -12.87 15.47
N GLY A 61 0.53 -13.36 14.28
CA GLY A 61 -0.39 -14.06 13.38
C GLY A 61 -1.30 -13.15 12.55
N CYS A 62 -1.39 -11.85 12.86
CA CYS A 62 -2.22 -10.89 12.11
C CYS A 62 -1.46 -10.10 11.03
N TYR A 63 -0.13 -10.21 11.00
CA TYR A 63 0.72 -9.59 9.99
C TYR A 63 1.55 -10.65 9.26
N ARG A 64 1.96 -10.36 8.01
CA ARG A 64 2.74 -11.31 7.19
C ARG A 64 4.18 -11.48 7.65
N GLY A 65 4.78 -10.42 8.20
CA GLY A 65 6.16 -10.37 8.68
C GLY A 65 6.40 -9.15 9.57
N PRO A 66 7.53 -9.08 10.30
CA PRO A 66 7.84 -7.99 11.23
C PRO A 66 7.80 -6.58 10.61
N GLU A 67 8.06 -6.46 9.31
CA GLU A 67 7.98 -5.24 8.51
C GLU A 67 6.54 -4.74 8.30
N PHE A 68 5.55 -5.63 8.44
CA PHE A 68 4.12 -5.32 8.34
C PHE A 68 3.46 -5.09 9.70
N PHE A 69 4.24 -5.12 10.79
CA PHE A 69 3.74 -4.86 12.12
C PHE A 69 3.42 -3.37 12.29
N ILE A 70 2.18 -3.09 12.69
CA ILE A 70 1.72 -1.76 13.07
C ILE A 70 1.69 -1.68 14.60
N ASN A 71 2.53 -0.82 15.15
CA ASN A 71 2.49 -0.49 16.56
C ASN A 71 1.39 0.57 16.78
N CYS A 72 0.29 0.16 17.39
CA CYS A 72 -0.83 1.03 17.71
C CYS A 72 -0.74 1.49 19.18
N THR A 73 0.09 2.49 19.44
CA THR A 73 0.28 3.03 20.80
C THR A 73 -0.64 4.20 21.08
N SER A 74 -1.29 4.19 22.25
CA SER A 74 -1.93 5.38 22.83
C SER A 74 -0.85 6.32 23.38
N THR A 75 -0.11 7.01 22.52
CA THR A 75 0.86 8.01 22.99
C THR A 75 0.10 9.22 23.48
N THR A 76 0.38 9.65 24.71
CA THR A 76 0.09 11.02 25.09
C THR A 76 1.02 11.95 24.29
N PRO A 77 0.66 13.22 24.03
CA PRO A 77 1.50 14.16 23.28
C PRO A 77 2.93 14.36 23.82
N ALA A 78 3.27 13.78 24.99
CA ALA A 78 4.59 13.87 25.62
C ALA A 78 5.61 12.83 25.10
N ASP A 79 5.18 11.73 24.46
CA ASP A 79 6.05 10.57 24.22
C ASP A 79 6.70 10.53 22.82
N ILE A 80 6.29 11.41 21.91
CA ILE A 80 6.91 11.61 20.59
C ILE A 80 7.09 13.11 20.43
N ASN A 81 8.28 13.58 20.01
CA ASN A 81 8.57 14.97 19.66
C ASN A 81 7.79 15.44 18.40
N VAL A 82 6.47 15.25 18.39
CA VAL A 82 5.56 15.73 17.36
C VAL A 82 4.96 17.01 17.93
N ASN A 83 5.19 18.13 17.24
CA ASN A 83 4.48 19.37 17.52
C ASN A 83 3.02 19.17 17.10
N VAL A 84 2.24 18.58 17.99
CA VAL A 84 0.85 18.25 17.77
C VAL A 84 0.02 19.51 18.04
N HIS A 85 -0.45 20.17 16.98
CA HIS A 85 -1.49 21.21 17.07
C HIS A 85 -2.89 20.60 17.29
N GLU A 86 -3.02 19.28 17.42
CA GLU A 86 -4.30 18.57 17.47
C GLU A 86 -4.28 17.45 18.51
N PRO A 87 -4.93 17.59 19.67
CA PRO A 87 -4.90 16.57 20.72
C PRO A 87 -5.34 15.23 20.12
N SER A 88 -4.39 14.31 19.91
CA SER A 88 -4.68 13.01 19.34
C SER A 88 -5.44 12.20 20.39
N ILE A 89 -6.77 12.25 20.34
CA ILE A 89 -7.70 11.60 21.28
C ILE A 89 -7.73 10.06 21.08
N GLY A 90 -7.00 9.53 20.11
CA GLY A 90 -6.97 8.11 19.77
C GLY A 90 -5.56 7.53 19.62
N PRO A 91 -5.45 6.19 19.53
CA PRO A 91 -4.17 5.52 19.38
C PRO A 91 -3.53 5.83 18.02
N ILE A 92 -2.21 5.88 18.01
CA ILE A 92 -1.41 6.33 16.87
C ILE A 92 -0.77 5.12 16.19
N PRO A 93 -1.03 4.89 14.89
CA PRO A 93 -0.39 3.80 14.15
C PRO A 93 1.02 4.19 13.74
N LEU A 94 1.99 3.38 14.14
CA LEU A 94 3.41 3.53 13.83
C LEU A 94 3.93 2.30 13.10
N ILE A 95 4.74 2.52 12.07
CA ILE A 95 5.47 1.45 11.36
C ILE A 95 6.97 1.64 11.55
N ARG A 96 7.71 0.52 11.61
CA ARG A 96 9.18 0.56 11.68
C ARG A 96 9.74 0.74 10.28
N ALA A 97 10.40 1.86 10.05
CA ALA A 97 11.16 2.12 8.83
C ALA A 97 12.64 2.24 9.20
N LYS A 98 13.39 1.16 9.05
CA LYS A 98 14.79 1.04 9.51
C LYS A 98 14.88 1.35 11.02
N ASP A 99 15.62 2.38 11.40
CA ASP A 99 15.85 2.77 12.79
C ASP A 99 14.84 3.83 13.29
N SER A 100 13.84 4.17 12.47
CA SER A 100 12.85 5.21 12.78
C SER A 100 11.43 4.65 12.91
N LEU A 101 10.65 5.23 13.82
CA LEU A 101 9.20 5.03 13.90
C LEU A 101 8.51 6.12 13.06
N VAL A 102 7.61 5.70 12.19
CA VAL A 102 6.93 6.58 11.25
C VAL A 102 5.42 6.46 11.45
N ARG A 103 4.73 7.60 11.54
CA ARG A 103 3.27 7.65 11.63
C ARG A 103 2.65 7.22 10.31
N VAL A 104 1.75 6.24 10.37
CA VAL A 104 0.96 5.80 9.23
C VAL A 104 -0.31 6.65 9.15
N THR A 105 -0.60 7.21 7.99
CA THR A 105 -1.85 7.99 7.77
C THR A 105 -2.81 7.28 6.84
N ASN A 106 -2.31 6.44 5.93
CA ASN A 106 -3.09 5.63 5.02
C ASN A 106 -2.28 4.41 4.59
N ILE A 107 -2.96 3.29 4.33
CA ILE A 107 -2.36 2.08 3.77
C ILE A 107 -3.10 1.79 2.46
N SER A 108 -2.38 1.90 1.34
CA SER A 108 -2.88 1.45 0.04
C SER A 108 -2.21 0.15 -0.37
N LEU A 109 -3.02 -0.80 -0.86
CA LEU A 109 -2.56 -2.07 -1.42
C LEU A 109 -2.18 -1.94 -2.90
N ASP A 110 -2.39 -0.76 -3.50
CA ASP A 110 -1.99 -0.46 -4.88
C ASP A 110 -0.47 -0.24 -5.01
N GLY A 111 0.28 -0.40 -3.91
CA GLY A 111 1.73 -0.24 -3.84
C GLY A 111 2.18 1.16 -3.42
N GLU A 112 1.29 1.99 -2.89
CA GLU A 112 1.60 3.37 -2.49
C GLU A 112 1.56 3.54 -0.96
N LEU A 113 2.66 4.01 -0.38
CA LEU A 113 2.77 4.33 1.05
C LEU A 113 2.81 5.85 1.23
N HIS A 114 1.68 6.45 1.64
CA HIS A 114 1.62 7.88 1.97
C HIS A 114 2.16 8.10 3.39
N ILE A 115 3.30 8.76 3.48
CA ILE A 115 3.94 9.12 4.75
C ILE A 115 3.92 10.64 4.91
N LEU A 116 3.38 11.14 6.02
CA LEU A 116 3.66 12.51 6.47
C LEU A 116 5.05 12.54 7.10
N GLN A 117 6.06 12.98 6.35
CA GLN A 117 7.39 13.24 6.89
C GLN A 117 7.51 14.73 7.28
N PRO A 118 8.03 15.05 8.48
CA PRO A 118 8.38 16.42 8.79
C PRO A 118 9.50 16.90 7.86
N ILE A 119 9.39 18.14 7.37
CA ILE A 119 10.44 18.76 6.53
C ILE A 119 11.65 19.01 7.41
N ALA A 120 12.64 18.12 7.37
CA ALA A 120 13.92 18.33 8.04
C ALA A 120 14.81 19.24 7.17
N ARG A 121 15.28 20.36 7.76
CA ARG A 121 16.25 21.25 7.10
C ARG A 121 17.63 21.06 7.72
N LYS A 122 18.66 21.12 6.89
CA LYS A 122 20.05 21.16 7.37
C LYS A 122 20.34 22.59 7.85
N CYS A 123 20.38 22.77 9.16
CA CYS A 123 20.78 24.02 9.79
C CYS A 123 22.27 23.98 10.14
N ALA A 124 22.91 25.14 10.19
CA ALA A 124 24.33 25.28 10.51
C ALA A 124 24.49 26.06 11.81
N TYR A 125 25.48 25.68 12.62
CA TYR A 125 25.85 26.46 13.79
C TYR A 125 26.77 27.61 13.35
N ILE A 126 26.30 28.85 13.46
CA ILE A 126 26.97 30.07 13.00
C ILE A 126 26.88 31.10 14.13
N ASP A 127 28.00 31.75 14.48
CA ASP A 127 28.07 32.80 15.51
C ASP A 127 27.50 32.38 16.89
N GLY A 128 27.69 31.12 17.29
CA GLY A 128 27.26 30.65 18.61
C GLY A 128 25.79 30.22 18.69
N TYR A 129 25.08 30.11 17.57
CA TYR A 129 23.72 29.58 17.54
C TYR A 129 23.36 28.84 16.24
N CYS A 130 22.34 27.99 16.29
CA CYS A 130 21.84 27.26 15.12
C CYS A 130 21.04 28.21 14.20
N ARG A 131 21.50 28.40 12.95
CA ARG A 131 20.79 29.13 11.88
C ARG A 131 20.31 28.19 10.79
N CYS A 132 19.08 28.38 10.34
CA CYS A 132 18.50 27.70 9.19
C CYS A 132 18.34 28.70 8.02
N PRO A 133 18.73 28.36 6.78
CA PRO A 133 18.55 29.26 5.64
C PRO A 133 17.06 29.49 5.29
N ASN A 134 16.65 30.76 5.22
CA ASN A 134 15.35 31.34 4.78
C ASN A 134 14.08 30.48 4.90
N ASP A 135 13.23 30.86 5.85
CA ASP A 135 11.82 30.47 5.92
C ASP A 135 10.96 31.36 5.03
N THR A 136 10.93 31.07 3.73
CA THR A 136 9.81 31.50 2.87
C THR A 136 8.98 30.27 2.52
N LEU A 137 8.17 29.82 3.47
CA LEU A 137 7.02 28.95 3.20
C LEU A 137 5.76 29.67 3.66
N ARG A 138 5.10 30.24 2.64
CA ARG A 138 3.74 30.75 2.61
C ARG A 138 2.77 29.70 3.14
N SER A 139 2.06 30.05 4.20
CA SER A 139 0.78 29.46 4.63
C SER A 139 -0.29 29.66 3.56
#